data_AF-Q706F4-F1
#
_entry.id   AF-Q706F4-F1
#
_cell.length_a   1.000
_cell.length_b   1.000
_cell.length_c   1.000
_cell.angle_alpha   90.00
_cell.angle_beta   90.00
_cell.angle_gamma   90.00
#
_symmetry.space_group_name_H-M   'P 1'
#
loop_
_entity.id
_entity.type
_entity.pdbx_description
1 polymer ?
#
loop_
_entity_poly.entity_id
_entity_poly.type
_entity_poly.pdbx_seq_one_letter_code
_entity_poly.pdbx_strand_id
1 'polypeptide(L)'
;LHSEEGSRIYAKRKIDVEPVFGRLKSVFGVRRVHVRGKQAVSTEIGFIFMSMNLTKLAKNLASKTSTIQKPHSISFSLIGFKTGITVWFYLEASFCPASLFF
;
A
#
# COMPACT_ATOMS: atom_id res chain seq x y z
N LEU A 1 -16.59 -5.60 35.30
CA LEU A 1 -17.18 -5.32 33.96
C LEU A 1 -17.82 -3.93 33.87
N HIS A 2 -18.25 -3.32 34.98
CA HIS A 2 -18.85 -1.97 34.99
C HIS A 2 -17.85 -0.79 35.10
N SER A 3 -16.55 -1.06 35.25
CA SER A 3 -15.54 0.01 35.11
C SER A 3 -15.29 0.30 33.62
N GLU A 4 -14.88 1.53 33.32
CA GLU A 4 -14.62 1.99 31.94
C GLU A 4 -13.58 1.13 31.22
N GLU A 5 -12.52 0.72 31.93
CA GLU A 5 -11.48 -0.17 31.40
C GLU A 5 -12.04 -1.58 31.12
N GLY A 6 -12.89 -2.10 32.02
CA GLY A 6 -13.55 -3.39 31.85
C GLY A 6 -14.51 -3.42 30.66
N SER A 7 -15.23 -2.32 30.42
CA SER A 7 -16.12 -2.15 29.26
C SER A 7 -15.33 -2.10 27.94
N ARG A 8 -14.20 -1.37 27.90
CA ARG A 8 -13.29 -1.35 26.74
C ARG A 8 -12.74 -2.73 26.39
N ILE A 9 -12.31 -3.50 27.39
CA ILE A 9 -11.80 -4.86 27.16
C ILE A 9 -12.92 -5.78 26.67
N TYR A 10 -14.11 -5.68 27.25
CA TYR A 10 -15.28 -6.46 26.84
C TYR A 10 -15.72 -6.14 25.41
N ALA A 11 -15.72 -4.86 25.02
CA ALA A 11 -16.02 -4.42 23.66
C ALA A 11 -15.04 -5.01 22.62
N LYS A 12 -13.73 -5.08 22.94
CA LYS A 12 -12.73 -5.72 22.08
C LYS A 12 -12.96 -7.23 21.94
N ARG A 13 -13.48 -7.90 22.97
CA ARG A 13 -13.79 -9.34 22.97
C ARG A 13 -15.09 -9.67 22.23
N LYS A 14 -16.00 -8.72 22.09
CA LYS A 14 -17.23 -8.83 21.29
C LYS A 14 -17.00 -8.80 19.77
N ILE A 15 -15.76 -8.63 19.32
CA ILE A 15 -15.44 -8.66 17.90
C ILE A 15 -15.38 -10.13 17.48
N ASP A 16 -16.45 -10.61 16.86
CA ASP A 16 -16.50 -11.94 16.27
C ASP A 16 -15.40 -12.10 15.19
N VAL A 17 -15.03 -13.34 14.89
CA VAL A 17 -14.10 -13.62 13.77
C VAL A 17 -14.75 -13.39 12.39
N GLU A 18 -16.09 -13.36 12.36
CA GLU A 18 -16.91 -13.16 11.16
C GLU A 18 -16.58 -11.87 10.38
N PRO A 19 -16.42 -10.68 11.02
CA PRO A 19 -16.01 -9.47 10.32
C PRO A 19 -14.64 -9.57 9.63
N VAL A 20 -13.72 -10.44 10.08
CA VAL A 20 -12.43 -10.64 9.40
C VAL A 20 -12.64 -11.39 8.08
N PHE A 21 -13.39 -12.49 8.09
CA PHE A 21 -13.69 -13.24 6.87
C PHE A 21 -14.64 -12.50 5.93
N GLY A 22 -15.59 -11.74 6.48
CA GLY A 22 -16.48 -10.85 5.71
C GLY A 22 -15.68 -9.79 4.96
N ARG A 23 -14.76 -9.10 5.64
CA ARG A 23 -13.86 -8.11 5.02
C ARG A 23 -12.93 -8.73 3.97
N LEU A 24 -12.42 -9.92 4.24
CA LEU A 24 -11.57 -10.66 3.31
C LEU A 24 -12.31 -10.97 1.99
N LYS A 25 -13.60 -11.32 2.06
CA LYS A 25 -14.44 -11.55 0.88
C LYS A 25 -14.90 -10.25 0.20
N SER A 26 -15.31 -9.22 0.96
CA SER A 26 -15.91 -8.01 0.40
C SER A 26 -14.89 -6.96 -0.05
N VAL A 27 -13.79 -6.79 0.69
CA VAL A 27 -12.77 -5.76 0.41
C VAL A 27 -11.59 -6.33 -0.35
N PHE A 28 -11.09 -7.50 0.05
CA PHE A 28 -9.94 -8.14 -0.61
C PHE A 28 -10.36 -9.10 -1.73
N GLY A 29 -11.65 -9.37 -1.89
CA GLY A 29 -12.17 -10.22 -2.96
C GLY A 29 -11.75 -11.69 -2.87
N VAL A 30 -11.14 -12.11 -1.77
CA VAL A 30 -10.62 -13.48 -1.63
C VAL A 30 -11.79 -14.43 -1.37
N ARG A 31 -12.05 -15.30 -2.35
CA ARG A 31 -13.10 -16.35 -2.25
C ARG A 31 -12.55 -17.77 -2.26
N ARG A 32 -11.32 -17.95 -2.77
CA ARG A 32 -10.63 -19.24 -2.87
C ARG A 32 -9.12 -19.03 -2.75
N VAL A 33 -8.42 -20.08 -2.32
CA VAL A 33 -6.96 -20.17 -2.39
C VAL A 33 -6.56 -20.77 -3.74
N HIS A 34 -5.45 -20.30 -4.31
CA HIS A 34 -4.97 -20.77 -5.62
C HIS A 34 -4.04 -21.96 -5.49
N VAL A 35 -3.37 -22.11 -4.34
CA VAL A 35 -2.43 -23.19 -4.10
C VAL A 35 -3.10 -24.42 -3.49
N ARG A 36 -2.43 -25.57 -3.61
CA ARG A 36 -2.85 -26.85 -3.03
C ARG A 36 -1.80 -27.35 -2.04
N GLY A 37 -2.23 -28.13 -1.05
CA GLY A 37 -1.36 -28.64 0.02
C GLY A 37 -1.37 -27.75 1.27
N LYS A 38 -1.34 -28.38 2.44
CA LYS A 38 -1.55 -27.72 3.74
C LYS A 38 -0.58 -26.55 3.99
N GLN A 39 0.70 -26.76 3.69
CA GLN A 39 1.74 -25.75 3.90
C GLN A 39 1.52 -24.51 3.02
N ALA A 40 1.32 -24.72 1.71
CA ALA A 40 1.14 -23.63 0.77
C ALA A 40 -0.13 -22.82 1.08
N VAL A 41 -1.24 -23.51 1.41
CA VAL A 41 -2.51 -22.86 1.79
C VAL A 41 -2.33 -22.01 3.05
N SER A 42 -1.60 -22.51 4.05
CA SER A 42 -1.30 -21.74 5.26
C SER A 42 -0.52 -20.46 4.94
N THR A 43 0.44 -20.54 4.03
CA THR A 43 1.24 -19.39 3.60
C THR A 43 0.40 -18.35 2.85
N GLU A 44 -0.43 -18.78 1.89
CA GLU A 44 -1.32 -17.88 1.12
C GLU A 44 -2.28 -17.13 2.06
N ILE A 45 -2.92 -17.86 2.99
CA ILE A 45 -3.78 -17.28 4.02
C ILE A 45 -3.02 -16.30 4.92
N GLY A 46 -1.78 -16.65 5.32
CA GLY A 46 -0.90 -15.79 6.11
C GLY A 46 -0.61 -14.46 5.42
N PHE A 47 -0.29 -14.48 4.12
CA PHE A 47 -0.08 -13.26 3.33
C PHE A 47 -1.34 -12.39 3.26
N ILE A 48 -2.51 -13.01 3.04
CA ILE A 48 -3.77 -12.29 3.00
C ILE A 48 -4.02 -11.58 4.33
N PHE A 49 -3.88 -12.26 5.47
CA PHE A 49 -4.06 -11.63 6.78
C PHE A 49 -3.01 -10.55 7.08
N MET A 50 -1.77 -10.74 6.64
CA MET A 50 -0.73 -9.72 6.77
C MET A 50 -1.08 -8.46 5.96
N SER A 51 -1.58 -8.60 4.74
CA SER A 51 -2.05 -7.47 3.92
C SER A 51 -3.23 -6.72 4.58
N MET A 52 -4.12 -7.45 5.26
CA MET A 52 -5.22 -6.87 6.02
C MET A 52 -4.72 -6.02 7.20
N ASN A 53 -3.70 -6.51 7.90
CA ASN A 53 -3.06 -5.79 9.01
C ASN A 53 -2.29 -4.55 8.52
N LEU A 54 -1.54 -4.67 7.42
CA LEU A 54 -0.86 -3.54 6.78
C LEU A 54 -1.85 -2.44 6.36
N THR A 55 -3.02 -2.81 5.84
CA THR A 55 -4.06 -1.84 5.50
C THR A 55 -4.59 -1.10 6.74
N LYS A 56 -4.74 -1.79 7.88
CA LYS A 56 -5.12 -1.14 9.14
C LYS A 56 -4.02 -0.19 9.63
N LEU A 57 -2.77 -0.64 9.56
CA LEU A 57 -1.61 0.17 9.93
C LEU A 57 -1.52 1.45 9.07
N ALA A 58 -1.64 1.34 7.75
CA ALA A 58 -1.61 2.47 6.83
C ALA A 58 -2.72 3.49 7.14
N LYS A 59 -3.95 3.04 7.46
CA LYS A 59 -5.04 3.92 7.87
C LYS A 59 -4.73 4.66 9.18
N ASN A 60 -4.18 3.96 10.16
CA ASN A 60 -3.78 4.56 11.44
C ASN A 60 -2.64 5.57 11.25
N LEU A 61 -1.66 5.25 10.41
CA LEU A 61 -0.57 6.18 10.07
C LEU A 61 -1.11 7.40 9.34
N ALA A 62 -1.97 7.24 8.34
CA ALA A 62 -2.59 8.34 7.61
C ALA A 62 -3.38 9.28 8.55
N SER A 63 -4.13 8.73 9.51
CA SER A 63 -4.84 9.54 10.52
C SER A 63 -3.92 10.32 11.46
N LYS A 64 -2.71 9.82 11.72
CA LYS A 64 -1.67 10.51 12.50
C LYS A 64 -0.93 11.56 11.67
N THR A 65 -0.75 11.30 10.37
CA THR A 65 -0.16 12.28 9.45
C THR A 65 -1.12 13.44 9.16
N SER A 66 -2.45 13.25 9.18
CA SER A 66 -3.40 14.36 9.00
C SER A 66 -3.39 15.39 10.14
N THR A 67 -2.91 15.03 11.33
CA THR A 67 -2.73 15.98 12.45
C THR A 67 -1.38 16.70 12.41
N ILE A 68 -0.46 16.28 11.54
CA ILE A 68 0.80 16.98 11.25
C ILE A 68 0.63 17.62 9.88
N GLN A 69 0.24 18.89 9.83
CA GLN A 69 -0.01 19.57 8.56
C GLN A 69 1.20 19.41 7.58
N LYS A 70 0.86 18.98 6.36
CA LYS A 70 1.65 18.83 5.11
C LYS A 70 2.46 20.12 4.79
N PRO A 71 3.43 20.22 3.81
CA PRO A 71 3.39 19.59 2.47
C PRO A 71 4.74 19.41 1.70
N HIS A 72 4.64 18.98 0.43
CA HIS A 72 5.57 19.34 -0.67
C HIS A 72 6.99 18.72 -0.72
N SER A 73 7.09 17.42 -1.01
CA SER A 73 8.36 16.82 -1.48
C SER A 73 8.23 16.00 -2.77
N ILE A 74 7.03 15.51 -3.08
CA ILE A 74 6.78 14.68 -4.27
C ILE A 74 6.97 15.49 -5.57
N SER A 75 6.56 16.77 -5.58
CA SER A 75 6.69 17.69 -6.72
C SER A 75 8.16 17.89 -7.15
N PHE A 76 9.09 18.05 -6.19
CA PHE A 76 10.50 18.33 -6.49
C PHE A 76 11.21 17.15 -7.17
N SER A 77 10.95 15.92 -6.71
CA SER A 77 11.55 14.71 -7.28
C SER A 77 11.10 14.43 -8.73
N LEU A 78 9.82 14.67 -9.03
CA LEU A 78 9.23 14.47 -10.36
C LEU A 78 9.71 15.53 -11.35
N ILE A 79 9.90 16.77 -10.90
CA ILE A 79 10.46 17.86 -11.72
C ILE A 79 11.92 17.55 -12.09
N GLY A 80 12.75 17.13 -11.13
CA GLY A 80 14.16 16.78 -11.39
C GLY A 80 14.33 15.59 -12.35
N PHE A 81 13.46 14.58 -12.24
CA PHE A 81 13.49 13.44 -13.16
C PHE A 81 13.04 13.84 -14.58
N LYS A 82 12.00 14.69 -14.68
CA LYS A 82 11.49 15.18 -15.97
C LYS A 82 12.52 16.05 -16.68
N THR A 83 13.22 16.95 -15.98
CA THR A 83 14.28 17.76 -16.57
C THR A 83 15.47 16.90 -16.99
N GLY A 84 15.85 15.89 -16.21
CA GLY A 84 16.93 14.94 -16.57
C GLY A 84 16.65 14.19 -17.88
N ILE A 85 15.44 13.66 -18.05
CA ILE A 85 15.03 12.99 -19.29
C ILE A 85 15.06 13.97 -20.47
N THR A 86 14.50 15.16 -20.30
CA THR A 86 14.47 16.16 -21.39
C THR A 86 15.88 16.58 -21.81
N VAL A 87 16.80 16.83 -20.88
CA VAL A 87 18.19 17.18 -21.19
C VAL A 87 18.91 16.03 -21.90
N TRP A 88 18.67 14.78 -21.50
CA TRP A 88 19.21 13.61 -22.20
C TRP A 88 18.77 13.57 -23.67
N PHE A 89 17.48 13.77 -23.96
CA PHE A 89 16.98 13.83 -25.34
C PHE A 89 17.58 14.98 -26.15
N TYR A 90 17.80 16.15 -25.55
CA TYR A 90 18.45 17.28 -26.22
C TYR A 90 19.94 17.03 -26.50
N LEU A 91 20.65 16.34 -25.59
CA LEU A 91 22.06 15.96 -25.78
C LEU A 91 22.19 14.94 -26.93
N GLU A 92 21.33 13.92 -26.94
CA GLU A 92 21.28 12.92 -28.02
C GLU A 92 20.98 13.58 -29.38
N ALA A 93 20.01 14.51 -29.42
CA ALA A 93 19.65 15.23 -30.65
C ALA A 93 20.76 16.20 -31.13
N SER A 94 21.57 16.75 -30.21
CA SER A 94 22.73 17.59 -30.55
C SER A 94 23.93 16.76 -31.02
N PHE A 95 23.95 15.47 -30.71
CA PHE A 95 24.93 14.48 -31.19
C PHE A 95 24.48 13.81 -32.50
N CYS A 96 23.44 14.32 -33.16
CA CYS A 96 23.20 14.04 -34.58
C CYS A 96 24.22 14.83 -35.41
N PRO A 97 25.20 14.20 -36.08
CA PRO A 97 26.11 14.90 -36.94
C PRO A 97 25.31 15.34 -38.17
N ALA A 98 24.99 16.63 -38.26
CA ALA A 98 24.57 17.20 -39.53
C ALA A 98 25.79 17.22 -40.47
N SER A 99 26.00 16.12 -41.21
CA SER A 99 26.49 16.01 -42.60
C SER A 99 27.37 14.76 -42.84
N LEU A 100 26.84 13.77 -43.56
CA LEU A 100 27.61 13.04 -44.59
C LEU A 100 26.65 12.34 -45.57
N PHE A 101 26.55 12.90 -46.78
CA PHE A 101 26.35 12.24 -48.08
C PHE A 101 25.68 10.85 -48.12
N PHE A 102 24.47 10.79 -48.68
CA PHE A 102 24.27 10.32 -50.07
C PHE A 102 23.00 10.93 -50.65
#